data_AF-A0A7S2L0T5-F1
#
_entry.id   AF-A0A7S2L0T5-F1
#
_cell.length_a   1.000
_cell.length_b   1.000
_cell.length_c   1.000
_cell.angle_alpha   90.00
_cell.angle_beta   90.00
_cell.angle_gamma   90.00
#
_symmetry.space_group_name_H-M   'P 1'
#
loop_
_entity.id
_entity.type
_entity.pdbx_description
1 polymer ?
#
loop_
_entity_poly.entity_id
_entity_poly.type
_entity_poly.pdbx_seq_one_letter_code
_entity_poly.pdbx_strand_id
1 'polypeptide(L)'
;MLVLHWECIDRLGRIPHSGEGRGITLSEAATIASENKKRFFIEFVSHRWFSSYAPDDLHNTKAAVLCEWAKYRWASGLASFFWVDFTCVNQNDIALGVCLLPLYVSTANNILCYGSAEYEVRAWTRVERVLFAAFVAPKFEALSTEFIYDADDDDANGKIELTSEEQGLLADPEDGRLTFPCDMPLIRELKGLCVTHWAKCWKEDMRPPRDQSGLHFGTTQVRVRRFGK
;
A
#
# COMPACT_ATOMS: atom_id res chain seq x y z
N MET A 1 -7.26 10.48 9.64
CA MET A 1 -6.58 9.25 9.20
C MET A 1 -5.65 8.83 10.31
N LEU A 2 -5.68 7.55 10.68
CA LEU A 2 -4.67 6.94 11.55
C LEU A 2 -3.64 6.21 10.69
N VAL A 3 -2.43 6.07 11.20
CA VAL A 3 -1.35 5.26 10.61
C VAL A 3 -0.67 4.43 11.69
N LEU A 4 0.11 3.43 11.31
CA LEU A 4 0.78 2.50 12.21
C LEU A 4 2.29 2.66 12.09
N HIS A 5 2.95 2.85 13.23
CA HIS A 5 4.41 2.79 13.29
C HIS A 5 4.88 1.33 13.34
N TRP A 6 5.93 1.00 12.60
CA TRP A 6 6.41 -0.37 12.44
C TRP A 6 6.91 -1.00 13.75
N GLU A 7 7.46 -0.21 14.69
CA GLU A 7 7.84 -0.71 16.02
C GLU A 7 6.64 -1.23 16.82
N CYS A 8 5.43 -0.75 16.54
CA CYS A 8 4.24 -1.31 17.17
C CYS A 8 3.93 -2.70 16.61
N ILE A 9 4.12 -2.92 15.31
CA ILE A 9 3.97 -4.24 14.68
C ILE A 9 5.03 -5.19 15.26
N ASP A 10 6.28 -4.73 15.29
CA ASP A 10 7.44 -5.50 15.77
C ASP A 10 7.24 -5.97 17.22
N ARG A 11 6.88 -5.04 18.13
CA ARG A 11 6.62 -5.36 19.54
C ARG A 11 5.46 -6.34 19.72
N LEU A 12 4.43 -6.27 18.88
CA LEU A 12 3.27 -7.16 18.97
C LEU A 12 3.49 -8.50 18.26
N GLY A 13 4.45 -8.57 17.34
CA GLY A 13 4.64 -9.70 16.42
C GLY A 13 3.48 -9.91 15.45
N ARG A 14 2.59 -8.90 15.27
CA ARG A 14 1.41 -8.97 14.40
C ARG A 14 0.86 -7.58 14.06
N ILE A 15 -0.01 -7.51 13.06
CA ILE A 15 -0.79 -6.31 12.75
C ILE A 15 -1.92 -6.15 13.81
N PRO A 16 -2.01 -5.00 14.51
CA PRO A 16 -3.06 -4.77 15.50
C PRO A 16 -4.43 -4.52 14.89
N HIS A 17 -5.47 -5.01 15.54
CA HIS A 17 -6.87 -4.73 15.20
C HIS A 17 -7.23 -3.28 15.59
N SER A 18 -8.13 -2.64 14.85
CA SER A 18 -8.52 -1.23 15.08
C SER A 18 -9.00 -0.95 16.51
N GLY A 19 -9.72 -1.89 17.12
CA GLY A 19 -10.21 -1.81 18.49
C GLY A 19 -9.12 -1.79 19.57
N GLU A 20 -7.87 -2.09 19.24
CA GLU A 20 -6.75 -2.04 20.18
C GLU A 20 -6.17 -0.63 20.36
N GLY A 21 -6.62 0.36 19.56
CA GLY A 21 -6.21 1.76 19.70
C GLY A 21 -4.70 1.98 19.47
N ARG A 22 -4.09 1.19 18.59
CA ARG A 22 -2.64 1.25 18.30
C ARG A 22 -2.24 2.18 17.15
N GLY A 23 -3.22 2.64 16.37
CA GLY A 23 -2.98 3.63 15.33
C GLY A 23 -2.66 5.00 15.95
N ILE A 24 -1.74 5.72 15.33
CA ILE A 24 -1.38 7.10 15.69
C ILE A 24 -1.90 8.08 14.64
N THR A 25 -2.05 9.34 15.03
CA THR A 25 -2.45 10.42 14.14
C THR A 25 -1.31 10.81 13.19
N LEU A 26 -1.65 11.51 12.10
CA LEU A 26 -0.64 12.06 11.18
C LEU A 26 0.28 13.08 11.85
N SER A 27 -0.21 13.82 12.85
CA SER A 27 0.61 14.79 13.59
C SER A 27 1.66 14.09 14.44
N GLU A 28 1.29 13.03 15.15
CA GLU A 28 2.23 12.24 15.95
C GLU A 28 3.28 11.58 15.05
N ALA A 29 2.84 11.01 13.92
CA ALA A 29 3.74 10.40 12.95
C ALA A 29 4.72 11.42 12.34
N ALA A 30 4.27 12.65 12.04
CA ALA A 30 5.13 13.73 11.58
C ALA A 30 6.15 14.15 12.64
N THR A 31 5.75 14.23 13.92
CA THR A 31 6.67 14.49 15.04
C THR A 31 7.75 13.41 15.14
N ILE A 32 7.37 12.13 15.12
CA ILE A 32 8.32 11.00 15.15
C ILE A 32 9.34 11.11 14.00
N ALA A 33 8.88 11.38 12.78
CA ALA A 33 9.77 11.54 11.63
C ALA A 33 10.75 12.72 11.81
N SER A 34 10.24 13.86 12.28
CA SER A 34 11.03 15.07 12.52
C SER A 34 12.11 14.88 13.59
N GLU A 35 11.75 14.30 14.74
CA GLU A 35 12.67 14.04 15.87
C GLU A 35 13.82 13.11 15.46
N ASN A 36 13.54 12.16 14.56
CA ASN A 36 14.53 11.22 14.04
C ASN A 36 15.26 11.71 12.77
N LYS A 37 15.02 12.96 12.35
CA LYS A 37 15.60 13.56 11.12
C LYS A 37 15.36 12.70 9.88
N LYS A 38 14.18 12.08 9.79
CA LYS A 38 13.74 11.26 8.66
C LYS A 38 12.66 12.00 7.87
N ARG A 39 12.55 11.72 6.57
CA ARG A 39 11.43 12.21 5.76
C ARG A 39 10.16 11.45 6.13
N PHE A 40 9.11 12.18 6.50
CA PHE A 40 7.78 11.63 6.75
C PHE A 40 7.21 10.96 5.50
N PHE A 41 6.77 9.71 5.61
CA PHE A 41 6.32 8.92 4.47
C PHE A 41 5.17 7.98 4.86
N ILE A 42 4.03 8.09 4.19
CA ILE A 42 2.85 7.24 4.40
C ILE A 42 2.80 6.18 3.30
N GLU A 43 2.71 4.92 3.70
CA GLU A 43 2.56 3.80 2.79
C GLU A 43 1.17 3.18 2.94
N PHE A 44 0.40 3.19 1.86
CA PHE A 44 -0.86 2.46 1.78
C PHE A 44 -0.54 0.99 1.54
N VAL A 45 -0.87 0.12 2.48
CA VAL A 45 -0.64 -1.33 2.34
C VAL A 45 -1.83 -1.95 1.63
N SER A 46 -1.63 -2.33 0.38
CA SER A 46 -2.60 -3.11 -0.39
C SER A 46 -2.25 -4.59 -0.25
N HIS A 47 -3.20 -5.38 0.26
CA HIS A 47 -2.96 -6.77 0.61
C HIS A 47 -4.22 -7.62 0.53
N ARG A 48 -4.05 -8.94 0.44
CA ARG A 48 -5.15 -9.86 0.76
C ARG A 48 -5.20 -10.07 2.27
N TRP A 49 -6.41 -10.22 2.80
CA TRP A 49 -6.60 -10.82 4.11
C TRP A 49 -6.44 -12.33 4.00
N PHE A 50 -5.84 -12.93 5.02
CA PHE A 50 -5.70 -14.38 5.09
C PHE A 50 -7.06 -15.07 5.36
N SER A 51 -7.88 -14.45 6.21
CA SER A 51 -9.27 -14.85 6.49
C SER A 51 -10.16 -13.64 6.69
N SER A 52 -11.47 -13.81 6.89
CA SER A 52 -12.39 -12.69 7.19
C SER A 52 -12.11 -11.99 8.52
N TYR A 53 -11.27 -12.57 9.39
CA TYR A 53 -10.99 -12.06 10.74
C TYR A 53 -9.51 -11.79 11.00
N ALA A 54 -8.64 -12.16 10.07
CA ALA A 54 -7.20 -12.01 10.21
C ALA A 54 -6.60 -11.47 8.92
N PRO A 55 -5.91 -10.31 8.98
CA PRO A 55 -5.22 -9.79 7.80
C PRO A 55 -4.04 -10.68 7.42
N ASP A 56 -3.45 -11.39 8.36
CA ASP A 56 -2.20 -12.14 8.21
C ASP A 56 -2.37 -13.64 8.42
N ASP A 57 -1.37 -14.42 8.01
CA ASP A 57 -1.34 -15.86 8.25
C ASP A 57 -1.05 -16.22 9.72
N LEU A 58 -1.03 -17.51 10.03
CA LEU A 58 -0.79 -18.02 11.39
C LEU A 58 0.63 -17.71 11.91
N HIS A 59 1.55 -17.34 11.03
CA HIS A 59 2.94 -17.03 11.36
C HIS A 59 3.23 -15.53 11.38
N ASN A 60 2.22 -14.70 11.10
CA ASN A 60 2.34 -13.25 10.93
C ASN A 60 3.42 -12.85 9.91
N THR A 61 3.52 -13.61 8.81
CA THR A 61 4.56 -13.41 7.79
C THR A 61 4.52 -11.99 7.21
N LYS A 62 3.32 -11.43 7.00
CA LYS A 62 3.20 -10.07 6.47
C LYS A 62 3.65 -9.03 7.48
N ALA A 63 3.30 -9.18 8.75
CA ALA A 63 3.75 -8.29 9.82
C ALA A 63 5.29 -8.24 9.86
N ALA A 64 5.95 -9.39 9.80
CA ALA A 64 7.41 -9.48 9.76
C ALA A 64 7.99 -8.76 8.52
N VAL A 65 7.47 -9.03 7.32
CA VAL A 65 7.91 -8.37 6.08
C VAL A 65 7.72 -6.85 6.13
N LEU A 66 6.62 -6.35 6.70
CA LEU A 66 6.39 -4.91 6.87
C LEU A 66 7.41 -4.27 7.82
N CYS A 67 7.80 -4.97 8.89
CA CYS A 67 8.86 -4.51 9.80
C CYS A 67 10.20 -4.42 9.08
N GLU A 68 10.59 -5.46 8.33
CA GLU A 68 11.83 -5.47 7.54
C GLU A 68 11.85 -4.34 6.50
N TRP A 69 10.72 -4.13 5.80
CA TRP A 69 10.59 -3.05 4.84
C TRP A 69 10.73 -1.68 5.51
N ALA A 70 10.11 -1.48 6.67
CA ALA A 70 10.22 -0.21 7.40
C ALA A 70 11.65 0.06 7.86
N LYS A 71 12.38 -0.97 8.33
CA LYS A 71 13.80 -0.86 8.71
C LYS A 71 14.66 -0.45 7.51
N TYR A 72 14.46 -1.06 6.34
CA TYR A 72 15.11 -0.66 5.10
C TYR A 72 14.83 0.80 4.73
N ARG A 73 13.56 1.21 4.79
CA ARG A 73 13.14 2.60 4.50
C ARG A 73 13.77 3.56 5.50
N TRP A 74 13.84 3.18 6.77
CA TRP A 74 14.48 3.95 7.83
C TRP A 74 15.97 4.16 7.56
N ALA A 75 16.70 3.10 7.21
CA ALA A 75 18.10 3.18 6.80
C ALA A 75 18.27 4.09 5.57
N SER A 76 17.31 4.07 4.65
CA SER A 76 17.24 4.94 3.46
C SER A 76 16.77 6.38 3.74
N GLY A 77 16.61 6.78 5.00
CA GLY A 77 16.24 8.15 5.40
C GLY A 77 14.75 8.46 5.40
N LEU A 78 13.88 7.45 5.27
CA LEU A 78 12.42 7.58 5.27
C LEU A 78 11.82 6.99 6.55
N ALA A 79 10.99 7.75 7.25
CA ALA A 79 10.15 7.23 8.32
C ALA A 79 8.83 6.78 7.70
N SER A 80 8.71 5.47 7.46
CA SER A 80 7.51 4.87 6.87
C SER A 80 6.46 4.57 7.93
N PHE A 81 5.25 5.06 7.69
CA PHE A 81 4.06 4.79 8.50
C PHE A 81 3.01 4.10 7.64
N PHE A 82 2.49 2.99 8.14
CA PHE A 82 1.58 2.16 7.35
C PHE A 82 0.13 2.58 7.58
N TRP A 83 -0.60 2.80 6.50
CA TRP A 83 -2.04 2.70 6.54
C TRP A 83 -2.43 1.26 6.19
N VAL A 84 -3.00 0.55 7.15
CA VAL A 84 -3.49 -0.82 7.00
C VAL A 84 -4.96 -0.81 7.37
N ASP A 85 -5.83 -1.26 6.46
CA ASP A 85 -7.28 -1.27 6.66
C ASP A 85 -7.70 -1.89 8.00
N PHE A 86 -7.15 -3.06 8.37
CA PHE A 86 -7.43 -3.77 9.61
C PHE A 86 -7.19 -2.94 10.89
N THR A 87 -6.19 -2.07 10.86
CA THR A 87 -5.82 -1.20 11.99
C THR A 87 -6.52 0.16 11.91
N CYS A 88 -6.62 0.73 10.71
CA CYS A 88 -6.97 2.13 10.50
C CYS A 88 -8.46 2.36 10.20
N VAL A 89 -9.19 1.32 9.81
CA VAL A 89 -10.66 1.34 9.64
C VAL A 89 -11.31 0.74 10.87
N ASN A 90 -12.43 1.31 11.32
CA ASN A 90 -13.23 0.73 12.39
C ASN A 90 -13.80 -0.62 11.93
N GLN A 91 -13.25 -1.74 12.43
CA GLN A 91 -13.70 -3.08 12.03
C GLN A 91 -15.12 -3.42 12.50
N ASN A 92 -15.69 -2.65 13.43
CA ASN A 92 -17.10 -2.78 13.81
C ASN A 92 -18.05 -2.03 12.87
N ASP A 93 -17.53 -1.17 11.99
CA ASP A 93 -18.28 -0.40 10.99
C ASP A 93 -17.40 -0.17 9.75
N ILE A 94 -17.18 -1.23 8.99
CA ILE A 94 -16.27 -1.23 7.84
C ILE A 94 -16.79 -0.36 6.69
N ALA A 95 -18.11 -0.21 6.56
CA ALA A 95 -18.75 0.42 5.40
C ALA A 95 -18.25 1.87 5.22
N LEU A 96 -18.19 2.62 6.32
CA LEU A 96 -17.66 3.98 6.30
C LEU A 96 -16.20 4.03 5.83
N GLY A 97 -15.36 3.09 6.29
CA GLY A 97 -13.97 3.02 5.88
C GLY A 97 -13.80 2.73 4.39
N VAL A 98 -14.61 1.81 3.85
CA VAL A 98 -14.59 1.48 2.41
C VAL A 98 -15.01 2.69 1.57
N CYS A 99 -16.04 3.43 1.97
CA CYS A 99 -16.46 4.65 1.26
C CYS A 99 -15.37 5.74 1.25
N LEU A 100 -14.49 5.76 2.24
CA LEU A 100 -13.40 6.73 2.36
C LEU A 100 -12.09 6.25 1.70
N LEU A 101 -12.08 5.08 1.05
CA LEU A 101 -10.88 4.51 0.43
C LEU A 101 -10.16 5.47 -0.54
N PRO A 102 -10.85 6.22 -1.44
CA PRO A 102 -10.18 7.19 -2.31
C PRO A 102 -9.43 8.27 -1.52
N LEU A 103 -10.00 8.72 -0.39
CA LEU A 103 -9.37 9.72 0.47
C LEU A 103 -8.10 9.15 1.11
N TYR A 104 -8.16 7.95 1.71
CA TYR A 104 -6.98 7.33 2.31
C TYR A 104 -5.87 7.09 1.29
N VAL A 105 -6.20 6.58 0.11
CA VAL A 105 -5.25 6.35 -0.98
C VAL A 105 -4.58 7.65 -1.41
N SER A 106 -5.34 8.72 -1.64
CA SER A 106 -4.79 10.00 -2.12
C SER A 106 -3.80 10.66 -1.14
N THR A 107 -3.97 10.41 0.16
CA THR A 107 -3.07 10.92 1.21
C THR A 107 -1.73 10.19 1.27
N ALA A 108 -1.64 8.96 0.75
CA ALA A 108 -0.41 8.17 0.80
C ALA A 108 0.67 8.68 -0.15
N ASN A 109 1.94 8.41 0.19
CA ASN A 109 3.09 8.69 -0.66
C ASN A 109 3.40 7.53 -1.61
N ASN A 110 3.06 6.30 -1.19
CA ASN A 110 3.30 5.07 -1.93
C ASN A 110 2.16 4.07 -1.69
N ILE A 111 1.98 3.15 -2.64
CA ILE A 111 1.24 1.91 -2.43
C ILE A 111 2.22 0.75 -2.37
N LEU A 112 2.13 0.01 -1.27
CA LEU A 112 2.93 -1.18 -1.01
C LEU A 112 2.03 -2.41 -1.22
N CYS A 113 2.25 -3.12 -2.31
CA CYS A 113 1.51 -4.32 -2.69
C CYS A 113 2.16 -5.55 -2.04
N TYR A 114 1.50 -6.19 -1.08
CA TYR A 114 2.01 -7.43 -0.50
C TYR A 114 1.72 -8.62 -1.43
N GLY A 115 2.76 -9.09 -2.10
CA GLY A 115 2.71 -10.14 -3.12
C GLY A 115 2.46 -11.51 -2.51
N SER A 116 1.25 -12.03 -2.72
CA SER A 116 0.88 -13.41 -2.39
C SER A 116 0.19 -14.04 -3.60
N ALA A 117 0.15 -15.38 -3.68
CA ALA A 117 -0.36 -16.10 -4.85
C ALA A 117 -1.79 -15.67 -5.27
N GLU A 118 -2.63 -15.27 -4.31
CA GLU A 118 -4.01 -14.83 -4.58
C GLU A 118 -4.18 -13.30 -4.60
N TYR A 119 -3.12 -12.51 -4.45
CA TYR A 119 -3.23 -11.05 -4.39
C TYR A 119 -3.79 -10.46 -5.69
N GLU A 120 -3.22 -10.85 -6.83
CA GLU A 120 -3.50 -10.25 -8.15
C GLU A 120 -4.93 -10.52 -8.66
N VAL A 121 -5.55 -11.60 -8.21
CA VAL A 121 -6.86 -12.02 -8.68
C VAL A 121 -8.02 -11.36 -7.93
N ARG A 122 -7.75 -10.61 -6.85
CA ARG A 122 -8.80 -10.08 -5.97
C ARG A 122 -9.31 -8.74 -6.49
N ALA A 123 -10.62 -8.55 -6.51
CA ALA A 123 -11.21 -7.32 -7.05
C ALA A 123 -10.83 -6.08 -6.23
N TRP A 124 -10.83 -6.19 -4.89
CA TRP A 124 -10.46 -5.10 -3.99
C TRP A 124 -8.99 -4.67 -4.14
N THR A 125 -8.04 -5.61 -4.27
CA THR A 125 -6.62 -5.27 -4.48
C THR A 125 -6.38 -4.61 -5.85
N ARG A 126 -7.18 -4.96 -6.87
CA ARG A 126 -7.18 -4.26 -8.16
C ARG A 126 -7.75 -2.85 -8.03
N VAL A 127 -8.87 -2.68 -7.31
CA VAL A 127 -9.48 -1.36 -7.11
C VAL A 127 -8.53 -0.41 -6.37
N GLU A 128 -7.81 -0.89 -5.37
CA GLU A 128 -6.82 -0.10 -4.61
C GLU A 128 -5.68 0.40 -5.50
N ARG A 129 -5.13 -0.47 -6.36
CA ARG A 129 -4.08 -0.08 -7.31
C ARG A 129 -4.57 0.89 -8.36
N VAL A 130 -5.79 0.70 -8.86
CA VAL A 130 -6.43 1.62 -9.81
C VAL A 130 -6.70 2.97 -9.15
N LEU A 131 -7.17 3.00 -7.89
CA LEU A 131 -7.33 4.21 -7.10
C LEU A 131 -5.99 4.93 -6.93
N PHE A 132 -4.94 4.21 -6.54
CA PHE A 132 -3.62 4.82 -6.35
C PHE A 132 -3.07 5.38 -7.66
N ALA A 133 -3.18 4.62 -8.75
CA ALA A 133 -2.78 5.08 -10.07
C ALA A 133 -3.61 6.27 -10.56
N ALA A 134 -4.89 6.38 -10.21
CA ALA A 134 -5.73 7.51 -10.63
C ALA A 134 -5.43 8.79 -9.81
N PHE A 135 -5.28 8.65 -8.48
CA PHE A 135 -5.23 9.77 -7.55
C PHE A 135 -3.84 10.15 -7.05
N VAL A 136 -2.81 9.32 -7.28
CA VAL A 136 -1.46 9.55 -6.77
C VAL A 136 -0.43 9.47 -7.89
N ALA A 137 -0.10 8.26 -8.34
CA ALA A 137 0.91 8.01 -9.36
C ALA A 137 0.81 6.59 -9.94
N PRO A 138 1.15 6.36 -11.22
CA PRO A 138 1.17 5.04 -11.85
C PRO A 138 2.45 4.26 -11.50
N LYS A 139 2.88 4.30 -10.23
CA LYS A 139 4.10 3.63 -9.74
C LYS A 139 3.80 2.93 -8.43
N PHE A 140 4.09 1.64 -8.36
CA PHE A 140 3.87 0.79 -7.20
C PHE A 140 5.15 0.12 -6.74
N GLU A 141 5.20 -0.24 -5.47
CA GLU A 141 6.21 -1.12 -4.91
C GLU A 141 5.53 -2.41 -4.46
N ALA A 142 6.13 -3.56 -4.74
CA ALA A 142 5.60 -4.87 -4.40
C ALA A 142 6.62 -5.66 -3.59
N LEU A 143 6.18 -6.25 -2.48
CA LEU A 143 7.03 -7.07 -1.62
C LEU A 143 6.71 -8.56 -1.80
N SER A 144 7.75 -9.37 -1.94
CA SER A 144 7.67 -10.83 -1.77
C SER A 144 7.39 -11.17 -0.29
N THR A 145 6.81 -12.34 -0.06
CA THR A 145 6.65 -12.91 1.29
C THR A 145 7.99 -13.23 1.96
N GLU A 146 9.06 -13.32 1.17
CA GLU A 146 10.42 -13.68 1.60
C GLU A 146 11.34 -12.45 1.72
N PHE A 147 10.78 -11.24 1.69
CA PHE A 147 11.57 -10.03 1.84
C PHE A 147 12.20 -9.94 3.24
N ILE A 148 13.53 -9.83 3.27
CA ILE A 148 14.33 -9.66 4.48
C ILE A 148 15.28 -8.49 4.25
N TYR A 149 15.44 -7.63 5.25
CA TYR A 149 16.44 -6.57 5.25
C TYR A 149 17.58 -6.94 6.18
N ASP A 150 18.71 -7.33 5.61
CA ASP A 150 19.95 -7.52 6.37
C ASP A 150 20.69 -6.18 6.46
N ALA A 151 20.86 -5.67 7.68
CA ALA A 151 21.58 -4.44 7.93
C ALA A 151 23.11 -4.66 8.01
N ASP A 152 23.54 -5.91 8.24
CA ASP A 152 24.93 -6.30 8.43
C ASP A 152 25.58 -6.83 7.14
N ASP A 153 24.80 -7.05 6.07
CA ASP A 153 25.27 -7.33 4.70
C ASP A 153 25.89 -6.04 4.10
N ASP A 154 27.07 -5.72 4.63
CA ASP A 154 27.86 -4.48 4.45
C ASP A 154 28.57 -4.42 3.08
N ASP A 155 28.41 -5.46 2.26
CA ASP A 155 29.13 -5.70 1.01
C ASP A 155 28.78 -4.68 -0.10
N ALA A 156 27.63 -4.00 0.01
CA ALA A 156 27.15 -3.07 -1.01
C ALA A 156 26.26 -1.94 -0.47
N ASN A 157 26.78 -1.04 0.37
CA ASN A 157 26.10 0.21 0.77
C ASN A 157 24.68 0.03 1.38
N GLY A 158 24.34 -1.14 1.94
CA GLY A 158 22.99 -1.43 2.46
C GLY A 158 21.85 -1.26 1.44
N LYS A 159 22.16 -1.31 0.14
CA LYS A 159 21.18 -1.06 -0.92
C LYS A 159 20.50 -2.38 -1.28
N ILE A 160 19.30 -2.58 -0.75
CA ILE A 160 18.42 -3.67 -1.24
C ILE A 160 18.30 -3.56 -2.76
N GLU A 161 18.71 -4.62 -3.44
CA GLU A 161 18.59 -4.71 -4.89
C GLU A 161 17.13 -4.88 -5.28
N LEU A 162 16.74 -4.13 -6.30
CA LEU A 162 15.45 -4.27 -6.95
C LEU A 162 15.45 -5.60 -7.71
N THR A 163 14.62 -6.55 -7.30
CA THR A 163 14.54 -7.87 -7.94
C THR A 163 14.09 -7.75 -9.40
N SER A 164 13.05 -6.93 -9.64
CA SER A 164 12.63 -6.58 -11.00
C SER A 164 11.93 -5.21 -11.05
N GLU A 165 11.99 -4.58 -12.23
CA GLU A 165 11.13 -3.45 -12.59
C GLU A 165 10.35 -3.83 -13.85
N GLU A 166 9.03 -3.79 -13.76
CA GLU A 166 8.13 -4.15 -14.85
C GLU A 166 7.22 -2.97 -15.18
N GLN A 167 6.83 -2.88 -16.45
CA GLN A 167 5.75 -2.01 -16.90
C GLN A 167 4.62 -2.88 -17.42
N GLY A 168 3.39 -2.59 -17.01
CA GLY A 168 2.23 -3.39 -17.38
C GLY A 168 0.94 -2.59 -17.28
N LEU A 169 -0.13 -3.16 -17.83
CA LEU A 169 -1.48 -2.61 -17.65
C LEU A 169 -2.06 -3.12 -16.35
N LEU A 170 -2.87 -2.29 -15.70
CA LEU A 170 -3.71 -2.73 -14.58
C LEU A 170 -4.85 -3.59 -15.10
N ALA A 171 -5.05 -4.75 -14.46
CA ALA A 171 -6.23 -5.56 -14.70
C ALA A 171 -7.50 -4.82 -14.25
N ASP A 172 -8.62 -5.06 -14.94
CA ASP A 172 -9.90 -4.48 -14.58
C ASP A 172 -10.33 -4.99 -13.18
N PRO A 173 -10.69 -4.09 -12.24
CA PRO A 173 -11.22 -4.48 -10.94
C PRO A 173 -12.48 -5.37 -11.04
N GLU A 174 -13.32 -5.17 -12.06
CA GLU A 174 -14.56 -5.95 -12.24
C GLU A 174 -14.31 -7.41 -12.62
N ASP A 175 -13.14 -7.72 -13.21
CA ASP A 175 -12.72 -9.09 -13.54
C ASP A 175 -12.11 -9.81 -12.32
N GLY A 176 -12.08 -9.17 -11.15
CA GLY A 176 -11.51 -9.73 -9.94
C GLY A 176 -12.46 -10.65 -9.18
N ARG A 177 -11.89 -11.60 -8.44
CA ARG A 177 -12.60 -12.45 -7.48
C ARG A 177 -13.04 -11.63 -6.26
N LEU A 178 -14.33 -11.70 -5.96
CA LEU A 178 -14.92 -11.09 -4.77
C LEU A 178 -14.92 -12.07 -3.59
N THR A 179 -14.84 -11.52 -2.37
CA THR A 179 -15.25 -12.26 -1.16
C THR A 179 -16.77 -12.29 -1.08
N PHE A 180 -17.38 -11.12 -1.24
CA PHE A 180 -18.82 -10.93 -1.15
C PHE A 180 -19.34 -10.40 -2.49
N PRO A 181 -20.24 -11.12 -3.17
CA PRO A 181 -20.80 -10.67 -4.45
C PRO A 181 -21.47 -9.29 -4.40
N CYS A 182 -21.97 -8.89 -3.22
CA CYS A 182 -22.61 -7.59 -2.99
C CYS A 182 -21.64 -6.40 -3.10
N ASP A 183 -20.33 -6.61 -3.13
CA ASP A 183 -19.33 -5.54 -3.24
C ASP A 183 -19.23 -4.97 -4.66
N MET A 184 -19.70 -5.70 -5.69
CA MET A 184 -19.50 -5.33 -7.09
C MET A 184 -20.06 -3.94 -7.46
N PRO A 185 -21.28 -3.54 -7.04
CA PRO A 185 -21.78 -2.19 -7.33
C PRO A 185 -20.83 -1.09 -6.82
N LEU A 186 -20.30 -1.24 -5.61
CA LEU A 186 -19.35 -0.26 -5.05
C LEU A 186 -18.01 -0.26 -5.79
N ILE A 187 -17.50 -1.43 -6.18
CA ILE A 187 -16.28 -1.53 -7.00
C ILE A 187 -16.46 -0.81 -8.34
N ARG A 188 -17.64 -0.93 -8.98
CA ARG A 188 -17.96 -0.19 -10.20
C ARG A 188 -18.00 1.31 -9.99
N GLU A 189 -18.59 1.78 -8.90
CA GLU A 189 -18.60 3.20 -8.54
C GLU A 189 -17.18 3.74 -8.34
N LEU A 190 -16.36 3.05 -7.55
CA LEU A 190 -14.95 3.42 -7.32
C LEU A 190 -14.14 3.40 -8.61
N LYS A 191 -14.32 2.39 -9.47
CA LYS A 191 -13.71 2.35 -10.81
C LYS A 191 -14.17 3.53 -11.66
N GLY A 192 -15.44 3.88 -11.65
CA GLY A 192 -16.00 5.04 -12.36
C GLY A 192 -15.33 6.35 -11.94
N LEU A 193 -15.07 6.52 -10.64
CA LEU A 193 -14.27 7.65 -10.13
C LEU A 193 -12.86 7.64 -10.71
N CYS A 194 -12.18 6.48 -10.74
CA CYS A 194 -10.84 6.35 -11.29
C CYS A 194 -10.79 6.68 -12.79
N VAL A 195 -11.77 6.24 -13.58
CA VAL A 195 -11.91 6.60 -15.00
C VAL A 195 -12.07 8.12 -15.15
N THR A 196 -12.90 8.73 -14.31
CA THR A 196 -13.21 10.17 -14.37
C THR A 196 -12.00 11.04 -14.00
N HIS A 197 -11.20 10.59 -13.03
CA HIS A 197 -10.11 11.35 -12.43
C HIS A 197 -8.71 10.94 -12.90
N TRP A 198 -8.61 9.95 -13.80
CA TRP A 198 -7.33 9.42 -14.29
C TRP A 198 -6.40 10.54 -14.78
N ALA A 199 -5.16 10.55 -14.28
CA ALA A 199 -4.13 11.55 -14.58
C ALA A 199 -4.45 13.01 -14.20
N LYS A 200 -5.69 13.34 -13.81
CA LYS A 200 -6.08 14.70 -13.39
C LYS A 200 -5.59 15.04 -12.00
N CYS A 201 -5.39 14.02 -11.16
CA CYS A 201 -5.06 14.17 -9.74
C CYS A 201 -3.62 13.79 -9.41
N TRP A 202 -2.77 13.53 -10.40
CA TRP A 202 -1.39 13.11 -10.15
C TRP A 202 -0.57 14.24 -9.54
N LYS A 203 0.14 13.91 -8.46
CA LYS A 203 1.06 14.80 -7.75
C LYS A 203 2.15 15.26 -8.73
N GLU A 204 2.42 16.57 -8.77
CA GLU A 204 3.26 17.17 -9.82
C GLU A 204 4.67 16.55 -9.88
N ASP A 205 5.24 16.22 -8.73
CA ASP A 205 6.55 15.58 -8.57
C ASP A 205 6.57 14.10 -8.96
N MET A 206 5.39 13.50 -9.16
CA MET A 206 5.21 12.09 -9.50
C MET A 206 4.74 11.87 -10.94
N ARG A 207 4.58 12.95 -11.72
CA ARG A 207 4.19 12.85 -13.13
C ARG A 207 5.34 12.28 -13.96
N PRO A 208 5.06 11.36 -14.91
CA PRO A 208 6.08 10.92 -15.85
C PRO A 208 6.60 12.12 -16.66
N PRO A 209 7.91 12.18 -16.95
CA PRO A 209 8.56 13.37 -17.51
C PRO A 209 8.21 13.68 -18.98
N ARG A 210 7.31 12.95 -19.64
CA ARG A 210 6.98 13.15 -21.07
C ARG A 210 5.51 12.88 -21.39
N ASP A 211 5.02 13.69 -22.33
CA ASP A 211 3.77 13.63 -23.10
C ASP A 211 2.52 13.16 -22.33
N GLN A 212 1.72 14.14 -21.88
CA GLN A 212 0.43 13.88 -21.26
C GLN A 212 -0.64 13.47 -22.30
N SER A 213 -0.35 13.59 -23.61
CA SER A 213 -1.26 13.10 -24.64
C SER A 213 -1.20 11.57 -24.68
N GLY A 214 -2.25 10.91 -24.19
CA GLY A 214 -2.37 9.45 -24.20
C GLY A 214 -2.50 8.76 -22.83
N LEU A 215 -2.55 9.51 -21.72
CA LEU A 215 -2.82 8.93 -20.41
C LEU A 215 -4.32 8.63 -20.24
N HIS A 216 -4.71 7.39 -20.50
CA HIS A 216 -6.09 6.93 -20.31
C HIS A 216 -6.16 5.72 -19.37
N PHE A 217 -7.27 5.64 -18.63
CA PHE A 217 -7.60 4.44 -17.87
C PHE A 217 -7.63 3.22 -18.79
N GLY A 218 -7.03 2.11 -18.35
CA GLY A 218 -6.96 0.86 -19.11
C GLY A 218 -5.84 0.78 -20.16
N THR A 219 -5.24 1.90 -20.57
CA THR A 219 -4.12 1.90 -21.55
C THR A 219 -2.81 2.45 -20.98
N THR A 220 -2.87 3.23 -19.91
CA THR A 220 -1.68 3.75 -19.23
C THR A 220 -0.93 2.60 -18.56
N GLN A 221 0.34 2.42 -18.92
CA GLN A 221 1.21 1.48 -18.25
C GLN A 221 1.58 1.99 -16.85
N VAL A 222 1.47 1.11 -15.87
CA VAL A 222 1.97 1.32 -14.51
C VAL A 222 3.32 0.65 -14.35
N ARG A 223 4.19 1.27 -13.56
CA ARG A 223 5.51 0.76 -13.21
C ARG A 223 5.43 0.04 -11.88
N VAL A 224 5.89 -1.21 -11.82
CA VAL A 224 5.93 -2.01 -10.60
C VAL A 224 7.38 -2.34 -10.28
N ARG A 225 7.82 -1.94 -9.08
CA ARG A 225 9.13 -2.28 -8.53
C ARG A 225 8.98 -3.42 -7.54
N ARG A 226 9.65 -4.54 -7.78
CA ARG A 226 9.54 -5.75 -6.93
C ARG A 226 10.76 -5.90 -6.04
N PHE A 227 10.52 -6.23 -4.78
CA PHE A 227 11.56 -6.46 -3.78
C PHE A 227 11.36 -7.83 -3.12
N GLY A 228 12.48 -8.51 -2.84
CA GLY A 228 12.51 -9.88 -2.34
C GLY A 228 12.62 -10.91 -3.46
N LYS A 229 13.14 -12.09 -3.14
CA LYS A 229 13.33 -13.20 -4.08
C LYS A 229 12.01 -13.93 -4.34
#